data_AF-X7Z3X7-F1
#
_entry.id   AF-X7Z3X7-F1
#
_cell.length_a   1.000
_cell.length_b   1.000
_cell.length_c   1.000
_cell.angle_alpha   90.00
_cell.angle_beta   90.00
_cell.angle_gamma   90.00
#
_symmetry.space_group_name_H-M   'P 1'
#
loop_
_entity.id
_entity.type
_entity.pdbx_description
1 polymer ?
#
loop_
_entity_poly.entity_id
_entity_poly.type
_entity_poly.pdbx_seq_one_letter_code
_entity_poly.pdbx_strand_id
1 'polypeptide(L)' 'MPASTAPLRILVYSDNAKTREQVKLALGKRLHPELPELSYVEVATAPMVVRHIDKGGIDLAILDGEATPAGAWA' A
#
# COMPACT_ATOMS: atom_id res chain seq x y z
N MET A 1 -5.70 -11.08 22.30
CA MET A 1 -5.66 -11.86 21.04
C MET A 1 -4.23 -11.83 20.54
N PRO A 2 -3.56 -12.96 20.27
CA PRO A 2 -2.23 -12.89 19.65
C PRO A 2 -2.38 -12.13 18.33
N ALA A 3 -1.46 -11.20 18.06
CA ALA A 3 -1.43 -10.50 16.78
C ALA A 3 -1.38 -11.57 15.68
N SER A 4 -2.34 -11.50 14.75
CA SER A 4 -2.38 -12.41 13.60
C SER A 4 -1.01 -12.41 12.93
N THR A 5 -0.39 -13.58 12.78
CA THR A 5 0.93 -13.76 12.13
C THR A 5 0.85 -13.55 10.62
N ALA A 6 -0.35 -13.29 10.07
CA ALA A 6 -0.51 -13.00 8.66
C ALA A 6 0.21 -11.70 8.28
N PRO A 7 1.02 -11.68 7.20
CA PRO A 7 1.72 -10.47 6.77
C PRO A 7 0.72 -9.37 6.42
N LEU A 8 0.99 -8.16 6.91
CA LEU A 8 0.16 -6.98 6.63
C LEU A 8 0.38 -6.58 5.17
N ARG A 9 -0.68 -6.63 4.36
CA ARG A 9 -0.62 -6.30 2.94
C ARG A 9 -0.91 -4.83 2.75
N ILE A 10 0.13 -4.06 2.42
CA ILE A 10 0.07 -2.63 2.18
C ILE A 10 0.08 -2.38 0.67
N LEU A 11 -0.98 -1.76 0.17
CA LEU A 11 -1.05 -1.28 -1.21
C LEU A 11 -0.50 0.14 -1.26
N VAL A 12 0.51 0.37 -2.10
CA VAL A 12 1.08 1.70 -2.34
C VAL A 12 0.80 2.09 -3.78
N TYR A 13 -0.08 3.07 -3.94
CA TYR A 13 -0.41 3.66 -5.23
C TYR A 13 0.30 5.01 -5.39
N SER A 14 1.15 5.09 -6.41
CA SER A 14 1.76 6.35 -6.87
C SER A 14 2.25 6.15 -8.30
N ASP A 15 2.06 7.17 -9.15
CA ASP A 15 2.62 7.21 -10.51
C ASP A 15 4.15 7.43 -10.50
N ASN A 16 4.69 7.98 -9.41
CA ASN A 16 6.11 8.19 -9.21
C ASN A 16 6.77 7.04 -8.44
N ALA A 17 7.71 6.34 -9.09
CA ALA A 17 8.47 5.26 -8.47
C ALA A 17 9.27 5.71 -7.23
N LYS A 18 9.77 6.95 -7.23
CA LYS A 18 10.53 7.51 -6.10
C LYS A 18 9.65 7.68 -4.86
N THR A 19 8.41 8.09 -5.02
CA THR A 19 7.43 8.19 -3.92
C THR A 19 7.18 6.80 -3.33
N ARG A 20 7.00 5.77 -4.17
CA ARG A 20 6.83 4.38 -3.68
C ARG A 20 8.02 3.89 -2.87
N GLU A 21 9.23 4.16 -3.34
CA GLU A 21 10.46 3.80 -2.61
C GLU A 21 10.57 4.54 -1.28
N GLN A 22 10.28 5.84 -1.24
CA GLN A 22 10.30 6.63 0.00
C GLN A 22 9.28 6.11 1.02
N VAL A 23 8.05 5.78 0.58
CA VAL A 23 7.03 5.18 1.42
C VAL A 23 7.49 3.83 1.97
N LYS A 24 8.06 2.96 1.13
CA LYS A 24 8.60 1.66 1.56
C LYS A 24 9.76 1.80 2.53
N LEU A 25 10.65 2.77 2.32
CA LEU A 25 11.77 3.05 3.23
C LEU A 25 11.28 3.58 4.58
N ALA A 26 10.28 4.46 4.58
CA ALA A 26 9.70 5.02 5.79
C ALA A 26 8.96 3.97 6.62
N LEU A 27 8.23 3.07 5.97
CA LEU A 27 7.50 1.97 6.63
C LEU A 27 8.42 0.79 6.99
N GLY A 28 9.51 0.59 6.24
CA GLY A 28 10.47 -0.49 6.45
C GLY A 28 9.89 -1.87 6.13
N LYS A 29 10.43 -2.93 6.72
CA LYS A 29 9.86 -4.29 6.57
C LYS A 29 8.87 -4.63 7.70
N ARG A 30 8.83 -3.80 8.74
CA ARG A 30 8.10 -4.08 9.98
C ARG A 30 7.86 -2.78 10.75
N LEU A 31 6.59 -2.44 10.99
CA LEU A 31 6.19 -1.24 11.74
C LEU A 31 6.48 -1.34 13.24
N HIS A 32 6.33 -2.54 13.81
CA HIS A 32 6.54 -2.79 15.24
C HIS A 32 7.04 -4.23 15.47
N PRO A 33 7.95 -4.47 16.44
CA PRO A 33 8.46 -5.81 16.78
C PRO A 33 7.41 -6.81 17.27
N GLU A 34 6.17 -6.39 17.47
CA GLU A 34 5.02 -7.28 17.78
C GLU A 34 4.03 -7.42 16.63
N LEU A 35 4.22 -6.66 15.54
CA LEU A 35 3.40 -6.77 14.32
C LEU A 35 4.06 -7.73 13.32
N PRO A 36 3.27 -8.40 12.47
CA PRO A 36 3.78 -9.24 11.39
C PRO A 36 4.54 -8.44 10.34
N GLU A 37 5.29 -9.13 9.48
CA GLU A 37 6.04 -8.50 8.39
C GLU A 37 5.10 -7.81 7.37
N LEU A 38 5.60 -6.73 6.78
CA LEU A 38 4.87 -5.97 5.78
C LEU A 38 5.10 -6.58 4.39
N SER A 39 4.02 -6.83 3.67
CA SER A 39 4.02 -7.18 2.26
C SER A 39 3.53 -6.00 1.45
N TYR A 40 4.29 -5.62 0.42
CA TYR A 40 4.00 -4.44 -0.40
C TYR A 40 3.41 -4.83 -1.74
N VAL A 41 2.28 -4.22 -2.08
CA VAL A 41 1.66 -4.29 -3.39
C VAL A 41 1.80 -2.92 -4.04
N GLU A 42 2.73 -2.79 -4.97
CA GLU A 42 2.98 -1.55 -5.68
C GLU A 42 2.06 -1.43 -6.90
N VAL A 43 1.40 -0.29 -7.02
CA VAL A 43 0.46 -0.03 -8.10
C VAL A 43 0.74 1.33 -8.71
N ALA A 44 0.88 1.38 -10.03
CA ALA A 44 1.17 2.62 -10.74
C ALA A 44 -0.07 3.21 -11.42
N THR A 45 -1.20 2.48 -11.49
CA THR A 45 -2.41 2.92 -12.19
C THR A 45 -3.66 2.76 -11.34
N ALA A 46 -4.57 3.74 -11.41
CA ALA A 46 -5.81 3.75 -10.63
C ALA A 46 -6.71 2.52 -10.87
N PRO A 47 -6.90 2.00 -12.11
CA PRO A 47 -7.71 0.80 -12.34
C PRO A 47 -7.14 -0.45 -11.65
N MET A 48 -5.81 -0.52 -11.47
CA MET A 48 -5.18 -1.62 -10.77
C MET A 48 -5.37 -1.54 -9.26
N VAL A 49 -5.51 -0.34 -8.69
CA VAL A 49 -5.82 -0.14 -7.27
C VAL A 49 -7.20 -0.71 -6.96
N VAL A 50 -8.20 -0.29 -7.73
CA VAL A 50 -9.59 -0.77 -7.56
C VAL A 50 -9.65 -2.29 -7.63
N ARG A 51 -8.97 -2.91 -8.60
CA ARG A 51 -8.92 -4.37 -8.73
C ARG A 51 -8.27 -5.08 -7.54
N HIS A 52 -7.28 -4.48 -6.89
CA HIS A 52 -6.64 -5.08 -5.72
C HIS A 52 -7.46 -4.88 -4.45
N ILE A 53 -8.10 -3.72 -4.30
CA ILE A 53 -9.03 -3.46 -3.19
C ILE A 53 -10.26 -4.38 -3.31
N ASP A 54 -10.83 -4.52 -4.51
CA ASP A 54 -12.03 -5.34 -4.78
C ASP A 54 -11.76 -6.85 -4.60
N LYS A 55 -10.54 -7.32 -4.94
CA LYS A 55 -10.09 -8.68 -4.60
C LYS A 55 -9.98 -8.93 -3.10
N GLY A 56 -9.93 -7.87 -2.29
CA GLY A 56 -9.77 -7.94 -0.84
C GLY A 56 -8.38 -8.38 -0.41
N GLY A 57 -8.18 -8.35 0.91
CA GLY A 57 -6.90 -8.72 1.50
C GLY A 57 -5.82 -7.63 1.43
N ILE A 58 -6.21 -6.38 1.28
CA ILE A 58 -5.34 -5.24 1.57
C ILE A 58 -5.75 -4.71 2.95
N ASP A 59 -4.79 -4.61 3.87
CA ASP A 59 -5.02 -4.14 5.24
C ASP A 59 -4.84 -2.63 5.34
N LEU A 60 -4.04 -2.04 4.45
CA LEU A 60 -3.79 -0.60 4.36
C LEU A 60 -3.54 -0.19 2.90
N ALA A 61 -4.17 0.89 2.45
CA ALA A 61 -3.91 1.49 1.14
C ALA A 61 -3.37 2.91 1.31
N ILE A 62 -2.22 3.18 0.70
CA ILE A 62 -1.62 4.51 0.60
C ILE A 62 -1.84 5.00 -0.82
N LEU A 63 -2.64 6.04 -0.97
CA LEU A 63 -3.00 6.64 -2.25
C LEU A 63 -2.31 8.00 -2.37
N ASP A 64 -1.41 8.11 -3.33
CA ASP A 64 -0.79 9.38 -3.69
C ASP A 64 -1.79 10.21 -4.52
N GLY A 65 -2.32 11.28 -3.92
CA GLY A 65 -3.32 12.15 -4.53
C GLY A 65 -2.78 13.01 -5.68
N GLU A 66 -1.46 13.11 -5.81
CA GLU A 66 -0.80 13.78 -6.95
C GLU A 66 -0.68 12.84 -8.16
N ALA A 67 -0.95 11.54 -7.99
CA ALA A 67 -0.88 10.59 -9.09
C ALA A 67 -1.95 10.92 -10.13
N THR A 68 -1.54 11.25 -11.35
CA THR A 68 -2.49 11.60 -12.43
C THR A 68 -2.80 10.33 -13.23
N PRO A 69 -4.09 9.96 -13.46
CA PRO A 69 -5.31 10.75 -13.30
C PRO A 69 -6.13 10.46 -12.03
N ALA A 70 -5.53 10.03 -10.91
CA ALA A 70 -6.25 9.84 -9.65
C ALA A 70 -6.37 11.10 -8.78
N GLY A 71 -6.00 12.28 -9.31
CA GLY A 71 -6.18 13.58 -8.67
C GLY A 71 -7.62 14.13 -8.65
N ALA A 72 -8.63 13.28 -8.88
CA ALA A 72 -10.04 13.65 -8.86
C ALA A 72 -10.92 12.46 -8.44
N TRP A 73 -10.88 12.05 -7.17
CA TRP A 73 -11.94 11.19 -6.62
C TRP A 73 -13.11 12.08 -6.17
N ALA A 74 -13.81 12.65 -7.16
CA ALA A 74 -15.17 13.15 -7.01
C ALA A 74 -16.13 12.18 -7.72
#